data_AF-A0A955YTV7-F1
#
_entry.id   AF-A0A955YTV7-F1
#
_cell.length_a   1.000
_cell.length_b   1.000
_cell.length_c   1.000
_cell.angle_alpha   90.00
_cell.angle_beta   90.00
_cell.angle_gamma   90.00
#
_symmetry.space_group_name_H-M   'P 1'
#
loop_
_entity.id
_entity.type
_entity.pdbx_description
1 polymer ?
#
loop_
_entity_poly.entity_id
_entity_poly.type
_entity_poly.pdbx_seq_one_letter_code
_entity_poly.pdbx_strand_id
1 'polypeptide(L)'
;GNLRGVLATLTPEEVNNDRVKFAQSLLHEADVDLKRLGLVLDTLKIQNVSDDKGYLDSLGRKSTAELQKFSRIAETDNQALAAERAAENLETKEVARIVAEMEMLRAEAEKRVVDAQTRQQAMVAEQQGEVVALVARAQAELEVQTARIEQVRLQLEADRIRPAEAQRTQMVEGARANAAPIVEQGNANARALERVAGAWKEAGVDARRVFLAQRLNSLIAAMLNTVQKQPIDRITVIDSAISGGGGNPATNALLLSEQLKETLGVDLPGVIRGLSPTTELPSSPAPRPSGPPPMPNRPASSGGDRG
;
A
#
# COMPACT_ATOMS: atom_id res chain seq x y z
N GLY A 1 61.27 109.31 18.14
CA GLY A 1 62.21 108.22 18.40
C GLY A 1 61.54 107.01 19.05
N ASN A 2 60.50 107.24 19.84
CA ASN A 2 60.01 106.32 20.88
C ASN A 2 59.32 105.09 20.27
N LEU A 3 58.59 105.28 19.17
CA LEU A 3 58.04 104.18 18.35
C LEU A 3 59.12 103.20 17.89
N ARG A 4 60.25 103.72 17.38
CA ARG A 4 61.36 102.90 16.89
C ARG A 4 62.10 102.19 18.03
N GLY A 5 62.21 102.83 19.21
CA GLY A 5 62.83 102.23 20.39
C GLY A 5 62.05 101.02 20.92
N VAL A 6 60.73 101.16 21.06
CA VAL A 6 59.86 100.08 21.53
C VAL A 6 59.79 98.93 20.52
N LEU A 7 59.69 99.24 19.22
CA LEU A 7 59.70 98.23 18.14
C LEU A 7 61.02 97.44 18.05
N ALA A 8 62.14 97.96 18.56
CA ALA A 8 63.42 97.25 18.57
C ALA A 8 63.47 96.11 19.61
N THR A 9 62.52 96.07 20.56
CA THR A 9 62.48 95.10 21.66
C THR A 9 61.44 93.99 21.47
N LEU A 10 60.58 94.11 20.46
CA LEU A 10 59.47 93.18 20.19
C LEU A 10 59.62 92.53 18.82
N THR A 11 59.14 91.30 18.68
CA THR A 11 59.11 90.65 17.35
C THR A 11 57.89 91.10 16.52
N PRO A 12 57.93 91.00 15.18
CA PRO A 12 56.79 91.32 14.33
C PRO A 12 55.50 90.56 14.70
N GLU A 13 55.62 89.31 15.17
CA GLU A 13 54.49 88.50 15.62
C GLU A 13 53.91 89.01 16.93
N GLU A 14 54.75 89.39 17.89
CA GLU A 14 54.33 89.95 19.18
C GLU A 14 53.58 91.27 19.00
N VAL A 15 54.08 92.15 18.11
CA VAL A 15 53.42 93.42 17.78
C VAL A 15 52.05 93.20 17.15
N ASN A 16 51.87 92.13 16.38
CA ASN A 16 50.58 91.82 15.74
C ASN A 16 49.59 91.07 16.67
N ASN A 17 50.08 90.12 17.45
CA ASN A 17 49.26 89.27 18.34
C ASN A 17 48.87 89.97 19.64
N ASP A 18 49.72 90.87 20.17
CA ASP A 18 49.48 91.59 21.41
C ASP A 18 49.67 93.11 21.25
N ARG A 19 48.70 93.70 20.53
CA ARG A 19 48.66 95.15 20.25
C ARG A 19 48.49 96.00 21.50
N VAL A 20 47.92 95.44 22.57
CA VAL A 20 47.66 96.15 23.82
C VAL A 20 48.97 96.36 24.57
N LYS A 21 49.78 95.31 24.71
CA LYS A 21 51.11 95.39 25.32
C LYS A 21 52.04 96.35 24.57
N PHE A 22 52.01 96.31 23.24
CA PHE A 22 52.77 97.26 22.41
C PHE A 22 52.32 98.72 22.64
N ALA A 23 51.02 98.99 22.65
CA ALA A 23 50.48 100.32 22.91
C ALA A 23 50.87 100.85 24.30
N GLN A 24 50.83 100.00 25.33
CA GLN A 24 51.22 100.39 26.69
C GLN A 24 52.70 100.77 26.80
N SER A 25 53.60 99.98 26.20
CA SER A 25 55.04 100.29 26.18
C SER A 25 55.33 101.59 25.43
N LEU A 26 54.62 101.84 24.32
CA LEU A 26 54.75 103.07 23.56
C LEU A 26 54.21 104.30 24.30
N LEU A 27 53.08 104.15 25.00
CA LEU A 27 52.50 105.19 25.84
C LEU A 27 53.46 105.59 26.95
N HIS A 28 54.05 104.61 27.65
CA HIS A 28 54.99 104.89 28.75
C HIS A 28 56.21 105.68 28.28
N GLU A 29 56.82 105.28 27.16
CA GLU A 29 58.00 105.96 26.61
C GLU A 29 57.65 107.34 26.01
N ALA A 30 56.49 107.48 25.37
CA ALA A 30 56.06 108.74 24.76
C ALA A 30 55.59 109.78 25.80
N ASP A 31 54.96 109.34 26.88
CA ASP A 31 54.46 110.21 27.96
C ASP A 31 55.61 110.96 28.67
N VAL A 32 56.75 110.29 28.89
CA VAL A 32 57.94 110.89 29.50
C VAL A 32 58.50 112.05 28.66
N ASP A 33 58.54 111.89 27.34
CA ASP A 33 59.11 112.90 26.44
C ASP A 33 58.12 114.02 26.09
N LEU A 34 56.83 113.71 25.92
CA LEU A 34 55.81 114.73 25.64
C LEU A 34 55.57 115.66 26.83
N LYS A 35 55.68 115.14 28.06
CA LYS A 35 55.62 115.95 29.29
C LYS A 35 56.73 117.00 29.37
N ARG A 36 57.94 116.69 28.90
CA ARG A 36 59.07 117.65 28.84
C ARG A 36 58.80 118.82 27.89
N LEU A 37 57.89 118.64 26.94
CA LEU A 37 57.44 119.65 25.99
C LEU A 37 56.11 120.31 26.40
N GLY A 38 55.54 119.95 27.55
CA GLY A 38 54.26 120.46 28.04
C GLY A 38 53.02 119.90 27.32
N LEU A 39 53.15 118.78 26.60
CA LEU A 39 52.07 118.14 25.85
C LEU A 39 51.58 116.88 26.60
N VAL A 40 50.28 116.60 26.52
CA VAL A 40 49.65 115.40 27.11
C VAL A 40 49.01 114.57 26.01
N LEU A 41 49.25 113.27 26.04
CA LEU A 41 48.69 112.32 25.09
C LEU A 41 47.39 111.75 25.65
N ASP A 42 46.27 112.01 24.98
CA ASP A 42 44.94 111.59 25.44
C ASP A 42 44.62 110.15 25.02
N THR A 43 44.75 109.82 23.73
CA THR A 43 44.51 108.47 23.22
C THR A 43 45.52 108.07 22.14
N LEU A 44 45.94 106.80 22.17
CA LEU A 44 46.79 106.18 21.16
C LEU A 44 46.12 104.93 20.61
N LYS A 45 45.86 104.91 19.30
CA LYS A 45 45.25 103.78 18.60
C LYS A 45 46.16 103.28 17.49
N ILE A 46 46.49 102.00 17.54
CA ILE A 46 47.20 101.32 16.46
C ILE A 46 46.19 101.04 15.34
N GLN A 47 46.46 101.55 14.14
CA GLN A 47 45.57 101.36 12.99
C GLN A 47 45.93 100.12 12.18
N ASN A 48 47.16 100.07 11.67
CA ASN A 48 47.65 98.95 10.86
C ASN A 48 49.10 98.61 11.22
N VAL A 49 49.45 97.33 11.11
CA VAL A 49 50.81 96.81 11.27
C VAL A 49 51.15 96.07 10.00
N SER A 50 52.17 96.53 9.29
CA SER A 50 52.63 95.95 8.03
C SER A 50 54.14 95.97 7.98
N ASP A 51 54.73 95.06 7.22
CA ASP A 51 56.17 94.98 7.00
C ASP A 51 56.51 95.16 5.51
N ASP A 52 57.67 95.75 5.21
CA ASP A 52 58.08 96.01 3.83
C ASP A 52 58.42 94.73 3.04
N LYS A 53 58.70 93.63 3.75
CA LYS A 53 59.10 92.35 3.16
C LYS A 53 57.96 91.32 3.08
N GLY A 54 56.74 91.66 3.49
CA GLY A 54 55.56 90.78 3.43
C GLY A 54 55.65 89.51 4.30
N TYR A 55 56.45 89.53 5.36
CA TYR A 55 56.61 88.46 6.33
C TYR A 55 55.29 88.12 7.03
N LEU A 56 54.56 89.13 7.52
CA LEU A 56 53.31 88.92 8.26
C LEU A 56 52.21 88.34 7.37
N ASP A 57 52.13 88.80 6.13
CA ASP A 57 51.19 88.26 5.13
C ASP A 57 51.52 86.80 4.78
N SER A 58 52.81 86.47 4.69
CA SER A 58 53.26 85.10 4.43
C SER A 58 53.00 84.17 5.60
N LEU A 59 53.14 84.66 6.84
CA LEU A 59 52.76 83.93 8.05
C LEU A 59 51.25 83.65 8.11
N GLY A 60 50.42 84.64 7.78
CA GLY A 60 48.96 84.49 7.69
C GLY A 60 48.54 83.48 6.62
N ARG A 61 49.16 83.52 5.43
CA ARG A 61 48.94 82.53 4.37
C ARG A 61 49.34 81.12 4.79
N LYS A 62 50.49 80.97 5.47
CA LYS A 62 50.95 79.67 5.98
C LYS A 62 49.99 79.11 7.04
N SER A 63 49.60 79.91 8.02
CA SER A 63 48.66 79.50 9.06
C SER A 63 47.29 79.10 8.49
N THR A 64 46.79 79.85 7.50
CA THR A 64 45.54 79.50 6.81
C THR A 64 45.66 78.18 6.05
N ALA A 65 46.77 77.95 5.36
CA ALA A 65 47.02 76.70 4.65
C ALA A 65 47.14 75.51 5.61
N GLU A 66 47.79 75.69 6.77
CA GLU A 66 47.87 74.69 7.83
C GLU A 66 46.48 74.38 8.39
N LEU A 67 45.67 75.39 8.72
CA LEU A 67 44.30 75.21 9.20
C LEU A 67 43.43 74.45 8.18
N GLN A 68 43.52 74.81 6.90
CA GLN A 68 42.81 74.09 5.82
C GLN A 68 43.29 72.64 5.70
N LYS A 69 44.60 72.40 5.82
CA LYS A 69 45.15 71.04 5.83
C LYS A 69 44.63 70.24 7.02
N PHE A 70 44.65 70.78 8.22
CA PHE A 70 44.14 70.11 9.41
C PHE A 70 42.63 69.83 9.30
N SER A 71 41.85 70.80 8.80
CA SER A 71 40.41 70.59 8.55
C SER A 71 40.17 69.47 7.54
N ARG A 72 40.94 69.44 6.44
CA ARG A 72 40.82 68.41 5.41
C ARG A 72 41.20 67.02 5.95
N ILE A 73 42.27 66.93 6.74
CA ILE A 73 42.68 65.68 7.40
C ILE A 73 41.57 65.21 8.33
N ALA A 74 41.06 66.08 9.20
CA ALA A 74 39.97 65.73 10.11
C ALA A 74 38.70 65.29 9.37
N GLU A 75 38.35 65.94 8.26
CA GLU A 75 37.22 65.51 7.43
C GLU A 75 37.46 64.14 6.78
N THR A 76 38.65 63.92 6.22
CA THR A 76 39.03 62.63 5.59
C THR A 76 39.03 61.50 6.62
N ASP A 77 39.59 61.73 7.80
CA ASP A 77 39.64 60.74 8.89
C ASP A 77 38.23 60.39 9.37
N ASN A 78 37.36 61.39 9.53
CA ASN A 78 35.96 61.15 9.89
C ASN A 78 35.19 60.40 8.80
N GLN A 79 35.44 60.72 7.52
CA GLN A 79 34.83 60.01 6.40
C GLN A 79 35.32 58.56 6.32
N ALA A 80 36.62 58.32 6.51
CA ALA A 80 37.21 56.98 6.54
C ALA A 80 36.62 56.13 7.68
N LEU A 81 36.57 56.69 8.89
CA LEU A 81 36.00 56.04 10.05
C LEU A 81 34.49 55.78 9.90
N ALA A 82 33.76 56.71 9.28
CA ALA A 82 32.34 56.50 8.97
C ALA A 82 32.14 55.38 7.94
N ALA A 83 33.00 55.30 6.91
CA ALA A 83 32.95 54.26 5.90
C ALA A 83 33.30 52.88 6.48
N GLU A 84 34.33 52.80 7.34
CA GLU A 84 34.71 51.56 8.04
C GLU A 84 33.56 51.05 8.91
N ARG A 85 32.99 51.90 9.77
CA ARG A 85 31.83 51.53 10.59
C ARG A 85 30.61 51.15 9.75
N ALA A 86 30.39 51.82 8.62
CA ALA A 86 29.30 51.47 7.72
C ALA A 86 29.51 50.06 7.13
N ALA A 87 30.74 49.73 6.72
CA ALA A 87 31.11 48.41 6.23
C ALA A 87 30.95 47.33 7.30
N GLU A 88 31.46 47.54 8.52
CA GLU A 88 31.31 46.61 9.65
C GLU A 88 29.83 46.36 10.00
N ASN A 89 29.03 47.42 9.99
CA ASN A 89 27.59 47.32 10.24
C ASN A 89 26.87 46.52 9.13
N LEU A 90 27.27 46.69 7.87
CA LEU A 90 26.72 45.92 6.75
C LEU A 90 27.11 44.45 6.86
N GLU A 91 28.39 44.16 7.14
CA GLU A 91 28.87 42.79 7.34
C GLU A 91 28.10 42.11 8.48
N THR A 92 28.01 42.77 9.65
CA THR A 92 27.29 42.25 10.81
C THR A 92 25.81 42.00 10.49
N LYS A 93 25.16 42.90 9.73
CA LYS A 93 23.77 42.72 9.29
C LYS A 93 23.60 41.54 8.35
N GLU A 94 24.49 41.38 7.37
CA GLU A 94 24.42 40.25 6.44
C GLU A 94 24.70 38.92 7.14
N VAL A 95 25.68 38.87 8.04
CA VAL A 95 25.95 37.68 8.86
C VAL A 95 24.73 37.34 9.70
N ALA A 96 24.13 38.32 10.40
CA ALA A 96 22.92 38.09 11.17
C ALA A 96 21.74 37.60 10.30
N ARG A 97 21.59 38.16 9.09
CA ARG A 97 20.57 37.73 8.11
C ARG A 97 20.78 36.28 7.68
N ILE A 98 22.01 35.91 7.32
CA ILE A 98 22.38 34.56 6.90
C ILE A 98 22.18 33.55 8.04
N VAL A 99 22.55 33.91 9.28
CA VAL A 99 22.33 33.05 10.45
C VAL A 99 20.84 32.83 10.68
N ALA A 100 20.02 33.89 10.66
CA ALA A 100 18.58 33.76 10.80
C ALA A 100 17.96 32.91 9.67
N GLU A 101 18.41 33.09 8.43
CA GLU A 101 17.95 32.30 7.28
C GLU A 101 18.34 30.82 7.42
N MET A 102 19.56 30.54 7.88
CA MET A 102 20.03 29.19 8.19
C MET A 102 19.23 28.53 9.32
N GLU A 103 18.89 29.26 10.37
CA GLU A 103 18.05 28.76 11.46
C GLU A 103 16.63 28.44 10.98
N MET A 104 16.04 29.32 10.17
CA MET A 104 14.73 29.09 9.56
C MET A 104 14.73 27.84 8.65
N LEU A 105 15.76 27.70 7.81
CA LEU A 105 15.91 26.53 6.93
C LEU A 105 16.11 25.23 7.73
N ARG A 106 16.89 25.26 8.81
CA ARG A 106 17.06 24.12 9.72
C ARG A 106 15.74 23.74 10.39
N ALA A 107 15.03 24.71 10.97
CA ALA A 107 13.74 24.48 11.60
C ALA A 107 12.70 23.92 10.60
N GLU A 108 12.70 24.41 9.36
CA GLU A 108 11.81 23.89 8.32
C GLU A 108 12.20 22.47 7.90
N ALA A 109 13.50 22.17 7.77
CA ALA A 109 13.97 20.83 7.48
C ALA A 109 13.60 19.84 8.60
N GLU A 110 13.80 20.21 9.86
CA GLU A 110 13.39 19.41 11.03
C GLU A 110 11.89 19.18 11.03
N LYS A 111 11.09 20.23 10.80
CA LYS A 111 9.64 20.09 10.68
C LYS A 111 9.25 19.12 9.57
N ARG A 112 9.87 19.19 8.38
CA ARG A 112 9.59 18.24 7.28
C ARG A 112 9.93 16.80 7.66
N VAL A 113 11.03 16.58 8.39
CA VAL A 113 11.40 15.24 8.86
C VAL A 113 10.38 14.71 9.87
N VAL A 114 10.00 15.53 10.86
CA VAL A 114 9.01 15.15 11.87
C VAL A 114 7.64 14.90 11.23
N ASP A 115 7.20 15.75 10.29
CA ASP A 115 5.96 15.56 9.55
C ASP A 115 6.00 14.26 8.73
N ALA A 116 7.10 13.97 8.05
CA ALA A 116 7.27 12.74 7.28
C ALA A 116 7.24 11.49 8.17
N GLN A 117 7.95 11.52 9.31
CA GLN A 117 7.96 10.42 10.29
C GLN A 117 6.57 10.21 10.89
N THR A 118 5.87 11.29 11.26
CA THR A 118 4.52 11.22 11.83
C THR A 118 3.54 10.65 10.81
N ARG A 119 3.60 11.10 9.54
CA ARG A 119 2.78 10.55 8.46
C ARG A 119 3.09 9.08 8.19
N GLN A 120 4.36 8.69 8.21
CA GLN A 120 4.76 7.31 8.05
C GLN A 120 4.22 6.44 9.19
N GLN A 121 4.33 6.90 10.44
CA GLN A 121 3.79 6.19 11.61
C GLN A 121 2.26 6.08 11.54
N ALA A 122 1.56 7.15 11.16
CA ALA A 122 0.12 7.13 10.97
C ALA A 122 -0.30 6.13 9.87
N MET A 123 0.38 6.14 8.73
CA MET A 123 0.13 5.20 7.63
C MET A 123 0.40 3.75 8.06
N VAL A 124 1.49 3.49 8.79
CA VAL A 124 1.78 2.15 9.31
C VAL A 124 0.70 1.69 10.29
N ALA A 125 0.26 2.57 11.20
CA ALA A 125 -0.80 2.26 12.15
C ALA A 125 -2.14 1.99 11.46
N GLU A 126 -2.49 2.77 10.43
CA GLU A 126 -3.68 2.58 9.62
C GLU A 126 -3.64 1.24 8.88
N GLN A 127 -2.53 0.94 8.21
CA GLN A 127 -2.33 -0.33 7.49
C GLN A 127 -2.32 -1.53 8.44
N GLN A 128 -1.70 -1.41 9.62
CA GLN A 128 -1.78 -2.45 10.65
C GLN A 128 -3.22 -2.65 11.13
N GLY A 129 -3.97 -1.57 11.35
CA GLY A 129 -5.39 -1.64 11.70
C GLY A 129 -6.22 -2.34 10.62
N GLU A 130 -5.97 -2.03 9.34
CA GLU A 130 -6.63 -2.66 8.20
C GLU A 130 -6.30 -4.16 8.11
N VAL A 131 -5.02 -4.54 8.24
CA VAL A 131 -4.60 -5.95 8.24
C VAL A 131 -5.22 -6.71 9.41
N VAL A 132 -5.22 -6.14 10.62
CA VAL A 132 -5.86 -6.77 11.79
C VAL A 132 -7.36 -6.94 11.57
N ALA A 133 -8.04 -5.92 11.03
CA ALA A 133 -9.46 -6.01 10.70
C ALA A 133 -9.75 -7.06 9.63
N LEU A 134 -8.89 -7.18 8.60
CA LEU A 134 -9.02 -8.19 7.55
C LEU A 134 -8.78 -9.60 8.10
N VAL A 135 -7.77 -9.79 8.93
CA VAL A 135 -7.50 -11.07 9.60
C VAL A 135 -8.67 -11.47 10.50
N ALA A 136 -9.20 -10.53 11.30
CA ALA A 136 -10.35 -10.78 12.16
C ALA A 136 -11.60 -11.16 11.36
N ARG A 137 -11.87 -10.49 10.22
CA ARG A 137 -12.96 -10.86 9.31
C ARG A 137 -12.77 -12.26 8.73
N ALA A 138 -11.57 -12.56 8.23
CA ALA A 138 -11.26 -13.87 7.66
C ALA A 138 -11.40 -14.99 8.71
N GLN A 139 -10.96 -14.76 9.95
CA GLN A 139 -11.15 -15.70 11.06
C GLN A 139 -12.63 -15.92 11.38
N ALA A 140 -13.42 -14.84 11.48
CA ALA A 140 -14.86 -14.94 11.71
C ALA A 140 -15.57 -15.69 10.57
N GLU A 141 -15.19 -15.45 9.32
CA GLU A 141 -15.72 -16.20 8.16
C GLU A 141 -15.36 -17.68 8.22
N LEU A 142 -14.12 -18.04 8.62
CA LEU A 142 -13.71 -19.43 8.81
C LEU A 142 -14.51 -20.10 9.93
N GLU A 143 -14.79 -19.42 11.04
CA GLU A 143 -15.65 -19.93 12.11
C GLU A 143 -17.08 -20.21 11.61
N VAL A 144 -17.66 -19.30 10.83
CA VAL A 144 -18.99 -19.51 10.22
C VAL A 144 -18.96 -20.69 9.24
N GLN A 145 -17.91 -20.81 8.41
CA GLN A 145 -17.78 -21.91 7.46
C GLN A 145 -17.60 -23.26 8.15
N THR A 146 -16.78 -23.33 9.20
CA THR A 146 -16.57 -24.56 9.98
C THR A 146 -17.86 -24.99 10.67
N ALA A 147 -18.58 -24.06 11.32
CA ALA A 147 -19.89 -24.34 11.88
C ALA A 147 -20.90 -24.82 10.81
N ARG A 148 -20.88 -24.25 9.61
CA ARG A 148 -21.71 -24.70 8.49
C ARG A 148 -21.34 -26.10 8.01
N ILE A 149 -20.06 -26.42 7.91
CA ILE A 149 -19.57 -27.76 7.55
C ILE A 149 -20.03 -28.78 8.59
N GLU A 150 -19.93 -28.46 9.89
CA GLU A 150 -20.41 -29.32 10.97
C GLU A 150 -21.92 -29.53 10.90
N GLN A 151 -22.70 -28.48 10.66
CA GLN A 151 -24.15 -28.60 10.45
C GLN A 151 -24.49 -29.53 9.28
N VAL A 152 -23.84 -29.35 8.13
CA VAL A 152 -24.05 -30.20 6.94
C VAL A 152 -23.62 -31.64 7.22
N ARG A 153 -22.53 -31.84 7.96
CA ARG A 153 -22.07 -33.17 8.37
C ARG A 153 -23.09 -33.88 9.25
N LEU A 154 -23.62 -33.20 10.26
CA LEU A 154 -24.65 -33.73 11.16
C LEU A 154 -25.94 -34.06 10.41
N GLN A 155 -26.35 -33.20 9.46
CA GLN A 155 -27.50 -33.48 8.59
C GLN A 155 -27.26 -34.70 7.71
N LEU A 156 -26.10 -34.79 7.06
CA LEU A 156 -25.75 -35.93 6.21
C LEU A 156 -25.71 -37.25 6.99
N GLU A 157 -25.16 -37.22 8.19
CA GLU A 157 -25.16 -38.36 9.09
C GLU A 157 -26.58 -38.76 9.48
N ALA A 158 -27.41 -37.77 9.83
CA ALA A 158 -28.80 -37.98 10.20
C ALA A 158 -29.66 -38.56 9.09
N ASP A 159 -29.52 -38.04 7.86
CA ASP A 159 -30.40 -38.29 6.72
C ASP A 159 -29.94 -39.48 5.86
N ARG A 160 -28.63 -39.72 5.74
CA ARG A 160 -28.09 -40.79 4.89
C ARG A 160 -27.46 -41.92 5.67
N ILE A 161 -26.58 -41.60 6.62
CA ILE A 161 -25.75 -42.63 7.28
C ILE A 161 -26.60 -43.46 8.24
N ARG A 162 -27.32 -42.82 9.17
CA ARG A 162 -28.17 -43.54 10.14
C ARG A 162 -29.22 -44.45 9.51
N PRO A 163 -30.02 -44.02 8.50
CA PRO A 163 -30.98 -44.94 7.88
C PRO A 163 -30.28 -46.05 7.09
N ALA A 164 -29.14 -45.78 6.44
CA ALA A 164 -28.36 -46.82 5.77
C ALA A 164 -27.81 -47.86 6.76
N GLU A 165 -27.31 -47.43 7.91
CA GLU A 165 -26.86 -48.32 8.99
C GLU A 165 -28.01 -49.10 9.62
N ALA A 166 -29.16 -48.46 9.82
CA ALA A 166 -30.37 -49.12 10.29
C ALA A 166 -30.82 -50.20 9.30
N GLN A 167 -30.86 -49.90 8.00
CA GLN A 167 -31.19 -50.87 6.95
C GLN A 167 -30.18 -52.01 6.90
N ARG A 168 -28.87 -51.72 6.97
CA ARG A 168 -27.82 -52.75 7.04
C ARG A 168 -28.04 -53.67 8.23
N THR A 169 -28.30 -53.10 9.40
CA THR A 169 -28.53 -53.87 10.63
C THR A 169 -29.79 -54.71 10.51
N GLN A 170 -30.88 -54.14 10.00
CA GLN A 170 -32.12 -54.87 9.72
C GLN A 170 -31.91 -56.02 8.72
N MET A 171 -31.12 -55.82 7.67
CA MET A 171 -30.80 -56.90 6.72
C MET A 171 -29.94 -58.00 7.35
N VAL A 172 -28.95 -57.63 8.16
CA VAL A 172 -28.10 -58.61 8.89
C VAL A 172 -28.94 -59.42 9.88
N GLU A 173 -29.78 -58.76 10.66
CA GLU A 173 -30.67 -59.44 11.62
C GLU A 173 -31.75 -60.25 10.92
N GLY A 174 -32.31 -59.76 9.80
CA GLY A 174 -33.24 -60.53 8.97
C GLY A 174 -32.59 -61.76 8.35
N ALA A 175 -31.36 -61.64 7.85
CA ALA A 175 -30.58 -62.77 7.34
C ALA A 175 -30.26 -63.79 8.46
N ARG A 176 -29.90 -63.32 9.66
CA ARG A 176 -29.70 -64.16 10.84
C ARG A 176 -31.00 -64.86 11.25
N ALA A 177 -32.13 -64.15 11.25
CA ALA A 177 -33.44 -64.70 11.56
C ALA A 177 -33.86 -65.78 10.55
N ASN A 178 -33.61 -65.58 9.25
CA ASN A 178 -33.87 -66.58 8.21
C ASN A 178 -32.90 -67.77 8.27
N ALA A 179 -31.65 -67.53 8.66
CA ALA A 179 -30.66 -68.60 8.84
C ALA A 179 -30.91 -69.42 10.11
N ALA A 180 -31.46 -68.83 11.19
CA ALA A 180 -31.71 -69.50 12.46
C ALA A 180 -32.53 -70.80 12.34
N PRO A 181 -33.71 -70.85 11.69
CA PRO A 181 -34.45 -72.10 11.53
C PRO A 181 -33.72 -73.10 10.63
N ILE A 182 -32.94 -72.65 9.63
CA ILE A 182 -32.16 -73.54 8.77
C ILE A 182 -31.04 -74.19 9.57
N VAL A 183 -30.32 -73.42 10.38
CA VAL A 183 -29.26 -73.91 11.26
C VAL A 183 -29.85 -74.78 12.37
N GLU A 184 -30.99 -74.41 12.96
CA GLU A 184 -31.65 -75.19 14.00
C GLU A 184 -32.24 -76.50 13.46
N GLN A 185 -32.93 -76.48 12.31
CA GLN A 185 -33.38 -77.69 11.62
C GLN A 185 -32.19 -78.54 11.16
N GLY A 186 -31.12 -77.92 10.65
CA GLY A 186 -29.88 -78.60 10.29
C GLY A 186 -29.26 -79.31 11.49
N ASN A 187 -29.16 -78.63 12.63
CA ASN A 187 -28.67 -79.20 13.89
C ASN A 187 -29.60 -80.29 14.44
N ALA A 188 -30.92 -80.09 14.38
CA ALA A 188 -31.90 -81.07 14.81
C ALA A 188 -31.87 -82.33 13.93
N ASN A 189 -31.76 -82.17 12.61
CA ASN A 189 -31.60 -83.25 11.64
C ASN A 189 -30.25 -83.96 11.85
N ALA A 190 -29.16 -83.23 12.07
CA ALA A 190 -27.86 -83.81 12.37
C ALA A 190 -27.90 -84.64 13.66
N ARG A 191 -28.50 -84.12 14.75
CA ARG A 191 -28.71 -84.87 16.00
C ARG A 191 -29.68 -86.06 15.82
N ALA A 192 -30.70 -85.94 14.98
CA ALA A 192 -31.60 -87.04 14.67
C ALA A 192 -30.89 -88.14 13.88
N LEU A 193 -30.12 -87.78 12.86
CA LEU A 193 -29.25 -88.69 12.10
C LEU A 193 -28.19 -89.33 12.99
N GLU A 194 -27.59 -88.58 13.91
CA GLU A 194 -26.62 -89.11 14.86
C GLU A 194 -27.26 -90.14 15.80
N ARG A 195 -28.48 -89.90 16.30
CA ARG A 195 -29.25 -90.90 17.08
C ARG A 195 -29.59 -92.13 16.25
N VAL A 196 -30.01 -91.96 14.99
CA VAL A 196 -30.29 -93.08 14.08
C VAL A 196 -29.00 -93.85 13.76
N ALA A 197 -27.88 -93.17 13.54
CA ALA A 197 -26.58 -93.77 13.30
C ALA A 197 -26.05 -94.51 14.55
N GLY A 198 -26.28 -93.96 15.74
CA GLY A 198 -26.06 -94.66 17.02
C GLY A 198 -26.91 -95.92 17.12
N ALA A 199 -28.20 -95.84 16.81
CA ALA A 199 -29.10 -97.00 16.77
C ALA A 199 -28.68 -98.03 15.69
N TRP A 200 -28.15 -97.61 14.54
CA TRP A 200 -27.58 -98.51 13.53
C TRP A 200 -26.27 -99.19 13.98
N LYS A 201 -25.54 -98.57 14.90
CA LYS A 201 -24.34 -99.13 15.50
C LYS A 201 -24.69 -100.18 16.57
N GLU A 202 -25.78 -99.98 17.30
CA GLU A 202 -26.28 -100.91 18.33
C GLU A 202 -27.12 -102.05 17.74
N ALA A 203 -27.94 -101.76 16.72
CA ALA A 203 -28.73 -102.76 16.00
C ALA A 203 -27.91 -103.31 14.82
N GLY A 204 -27.35 -104.50 14.99
CA GLY A 204 -26.54 -105.20 13.99
C GLY A 204 -27.22 -105.43 12.63
N VAL A 205 -26.52 -106.14 11.74
CA VAL A 205 -26.76 -106.29 10.28
C VAL A 205 -28.23 -106.49 9.84
N ASP A 206 -29.08 -107.06 10.69
CA ASP A 206 -30.48 -107.38 10.37
C ASP A 206 -31.43 -106.16 10.40
N ALA A 207 -31.19 -105.15 11.24
CA ALA A 207 -32.05 -103.96 11.31
C ALA A 207 -31.95 -103.07 10.06
N ARG A 208 -30.80 -103.11 9.38
CA ARG A 208 -30.56 -102.34 8.15
C ARG A 208 -31.41 -102.84 6.98
N ARG A 209 -31.68 -104.15 6.88
CA ARG A 209 -32.40 -104.76 5.74
C ARG A 209 -33.91 -104.47 5.76
N VAL A 210 -34.53 -104.52 6.93
CA VAL A 210 -35.98 -104.25 7.09
C VAL A 210 -36.29 -102.77 6.84
N PHE A 211 -35.42 -101.87 7.31
CA PHE A 211 -35.60 -100.43 7.13
C PHE A 211 -35.39 -100.00 5.67
N LEU A 212 -34.42 -100.59 4.95
CA LEU A 212 -34.21 -100.37 3.51
C LEU A 212 -35.47 -100.73 2.71
N ALA A 213 -36.11 -101.85 3.01
CA ALA A 213 -37.35 -102.25 2.34
C ALA A 213 -38.50 -101.25 2.59
N GLN A 214 -38.64 -100.74 3.82
CA GLN A 214 -39.64 -99.71 4.14
C GLN A 214 -39.36 -98.37 3.45
N ARG A 215 -38.10 -97.91 3.40
CA ARG A 215 -37.79 -96.65 2.74
C ARG A 215 -37.81 -96.72 1.22
N LEU A 216 -37.42 -97.84 0.61
CA LEU A 216 -37.60 -98.07 -0.83
C LEU A 216 -39.07 -97.97 -1.25
N ASN A 217 -39.99 -98.55 -0.47
CA ASN A 217 -41.41 -98.45 -0.78
C ASN A 217 -41.93 -96.99 -0.69
N SER A 218 -41.44 -96.21 0.29
CA SER A 218 -41.81 -94.79 0.42
C SER A 218 -41.18 -93.88 -0.67
N LEU A 219 -40.00 -94.25 -1.19
CA LEU A 219 -39.34 -93.53 -2.28
C LEU A 219 -40.03 -93.78 -3.63
N ILE A 220 -40.53 -95.01 -3.87
CA ILE A 220 -41.33 -95.33 -5.07
C ILE A 220 -42.65 -94.54 -5.06
N ALA A 221 -43.30 -94.39 -3.90
CA ALA A 221 -44.51 -93.58 -3.77
C ALA A 221 -44.25 -92.07 -3.99
N ALA A 222 -43.14 -91.53 -3.49
CA ALA A 222 -42.75 -90.13 -3.74
C ALA A 222 -42.41 -89.88 -5.21
N MET A 223 -41.76 -90.85 -5.88
CA MET A 223 -41.42 -90.77 -7.30
C MET A 223 -42.66 -90.85 -8.22
N LEU A 224 -43.68 -91.64 -7.85
CA LEU A 224 -44.97 -91.66 -8.57
C LEU A 224 -45.76 -90.35 -8.42
N ASN A 225 -45.71 -89.72 -7.25
CA ASN A 225 -46.39 -88.43 -7.01
C ASN A 225 -45.69 -87.26 -7.73
N THR A 226 -44.38 -87.33 -7.99
CA THR A 226 -43.69 -86.35 -8.84
C THR A 226 -43.98 -86.51 -10.34
N VAL A 227 -44.59 -87.64 -10.78
CA VAL A 227 -44.95 -87.88 -12.19
C VAL A 227 -46.35 -87.33 -12.54
N GLN A 228 -47.21 -87.04 -11.56
CA GLN A 228 -48.56 -86.50 -11.80
C GLN A 228 -48.81 -85.17 -11.08
N LYS A 229 -48.16 -84.11 -11.57
CA LYS A 229 -48.62 -82.70 -11.63
C LYS A 229 -47.42 -81.76 -11.62
N GLN A 230 -46.89 -81.53 -12.82
CA GLN A 230 -46.20 -80.28 -13.13
C GLN A 230 -46.88 -79.73 -14.39
N PRO A 231 -47.85 -78.80 -14.28
CA PRO A 231 -48.19 -77.99 -15.43
C PRO A 231 -46.95 -77.14 -15.74
N ILE A 232 -46.33 -77.43 -16.88
CA ILE A 232 -45.33 -76.57 -17.51
C ILE A 232 -46.09 -75.30 -17.92
N ASP A 233 -46.07 -74.29 -17.06
CA ASP A 233 -46.47 -72.94 -17.44
C ASP A 233 -45.39 -72.38 -18.38
N ARG A 234 -45.72 -72.43 -19.67
CA ARG A 234 -45.15 -71.62 -20.75
C ARG A 234 -43.61 -71.63 -20.84
N ILE A 235 -43.10 -72.62 -21.57
CA ILE A 235 -41.85 -72.46 -22.32
C ILE A 235 -42.10 -71.38 -23.38
N THR A 236 -41.71 -70.15 -23.08
CA THR A 236 -41.44 -69.15 -24.11
C THR A 236 -40.13 -69.58 -24.74
N VAL A 237 -40.22 -70.34 -25.83
CA VAL A 237 -39.10 -70.48 -26.76
C VAL A 237 -38.82 -69.06 -27.24
N ILE A 238 -37.67 -68.52 -26.86
CA ILE A 238 -37.02 -67.48 -27.65
C ILE A 238 -36.72 -68.20 -28.97
N ASP A 239 -37.63 -68.08 -29.92
CA ASP A 239 -37.26 -68.34 -31.30
C ASP A 239 -36.21 -67.30 -31.63
N SER A 240 -34.97 -67.77 -31.69
CA SER A 240 -33.86 -67.09 -32.35
C SER A 240 -34.09 -67.05 -33.86
N ALA A 241 -35.23 -66.47 -34.27
CA ALA A 241 -35.58 -66.06 -35.62
C ALA A 241 -35.83 -64.55 -35.65
N ILE A 242 -34.85 -63.78 -35.15
CA ILE A 242 -34.55 -62.42 -35.62
C ILE A 242 -33.56 -62.50 -36.80
N SER A 243 -33.69 -63.52 -37.64
CA SER A 243 -33.09 -63.56 -38.96
C SER A 243 -34.18 -63.79 -40.01
N GLY A 244 -34.78 -62.69 -40.47
CA GLY A 244 -35.57 -62.73 -41.71
C GLY A 244 -36.84 -61.87 -41.71
N GLY A 245 -36.68 -60.56 -41.98
CA GLY A 245 -37.60 -59.82 -42.86
C GLY A 245 -38.94 -59.34 -42.31
N GLY A 246 -39.03 -58.01 -42.10
CA GLY A 246 -40.25 -57.26 -42.41
C GLY A 246 -41.27 -57.06 -41.29
N GLY A 247 -40.93 -56.21 -40.30
CA GLY A 247 -41.88 -55.67 -39.33
C GLY A 247 -41.42 -54.31 -38.80
N ASN A 248 -42.25 -53.29 -38.98
CA ASN A 248 -41.97 -51.86 -38.77
C ASN A 248 -41.24 -51.52 -37.44
N PRO A 249 -40.13 -50.75 -37.46
CA PRO A 249 -39.43 -50.27 -36.26
C PRO A 249 -40.19 -49.16 -35.50
N ALA A 250 -41.32 -48.68 -36.02
CA ALA A 250 -42.07 -47.56 -35.46
C ALA A 250 -42.88 -47.91 -34.20
N THR A 251 -43.30 -49.17 -34.03
CA THR A 251 -44.11 -49.60 -32.87
C THR A 251 -43.26 -49.87 -31.62
N ASN A 252 -42.03 -50.36 -31.77
CA ASN A 252 -41.12 -50.59 -30.66
C ASN A 252 -40.43 -49.30 -30.16
N ALA A 253 -40.33 -48.27 -31.01
CA ALA A 253 -39.83 -46.95 -30.62
C ALA A 253 -40.89 -46.09 -29.91
N LEU A 254 -42.18 -46.37 -30.12
CA LEU A 254 -43.26 -45.59 -29.51
C LEU A 254 -43.41 -45.90 -28.01
N LEU A 255 -43.29 -47.18 -27.61
CA LEU A 255 -43.38 -47.57 -26.21
C LEU A 255 -42.16 -47.14 -25.37
N LEU A 256 -40.99 -47.01 -25.99
CA LEU A 256 -39.77 -46.50 -25.35
C LEU A 256 -39.74 -44.97 -25.27
N SER A 257 -40.38 -44.26 -26.20
CA SER A 257 -40.38 -42.78 -26.21
C SER A 257 -41.41 -42.18 -25.24
N GLU A 258 -42.48 -42.90 -24.92
CA GLU A 258 -43.48 -42.45 -23.94
C GLU A 258 -42.96 -42.57 -22.50
N GLN A 259 -42.20 -43.64 -22.19
CA GLN A 259 -41.56 -43.81 -20.87
C GLN A 259 -40.35 -42.89 -20.64
N LEU A 260 -39.63 -42.48 -21.69
CA LEU A 260 -38.53 -41.52 -21.55
C LEU A 260 -38.99 -40.06 -21.41
N LYS A 261 -40.19 -39.73 -21.93
CA LYS A 261 -40.78 -38.39 -21.82
C LYS A 261 -41.29 -38.09 -20.41
N GLU A 262 -41.86 -39.06 -19.71
CA GLU A 262 -42.36 -38.88 -18.34
C GLU A 262 -41.24 -38.85 -17.28
N THR A 263 -40.10 -39.53 -17.52
CA THR A 263 -39.03 -39.59 -16.50
C THR A 263 -37.92 -38.55 -16.69
N LEU A 264 -37.76 -37.96 -17.89
CA LEU A 264 -36.63 -37.07 -18.17
C LEU A 264 -36.96 -35.76 -18.89
N GLY A 265 -38.21 -35.50 -19.31
CA GLY A 265 -38.64 -34.15 -19.75
C GLY A 265 -37.82 -33.51 -20.89
N VAL A 266 -37.20 -34.30 -21.77
CA VAL A 266 -36.38 -33.80 -22.89
C VAL A 266 -37.01 -34.18 -24.23
N ASP A 267 -37.22 -33.17 -25.08
CA ASP A 267 -37.85 -33.26 -26.41
C ASP A 267 -36.76 -33.26 -27.51
N LEU A 268 -36.44 -34.43 -28.07
CA LEU A 268 -35.36 -34.61 -29.07
C LEU A 268 -35.62 -34.13 -30.51
N PRO A 269 -36.85 -33.84 -31.01
CA PRO A 269 -37.02 -33.35 -32.38
C PRO A 269 -36.49 -31.92 -32.61
N GLY A 270 -36.21 -31.16 -31.54
CA GLY A 270 -35.68 -29.79 -31.62
C GLY A 270 -34.14 -29.71 -31.68
N VAL A 271 -33.42 -30.74 -31.24
CA VAL A 271 -31.96 -30.71 -31.09
C VAL A 271 -31.22 -31.17 -32.36
N ILE A 272 -31.91 -31.83 -33.29
CA ILE A 272 -31.32 -32.36 -34.55
C ILE A 272 -31.38 -31.36 -35.72
N ARG A 273 -32.02 -30.19 -35.57
CA ARG A 273 -31.99 -29.11 -36.59
C ARG A 273 -30.81 -28.14 -36.45
N GLY A 274 -29.98 -28.28 -35.42
CA GLY A 274 -28.82 -27.40 -35.16
C GLY A 274 -27.47 -27.89 -35.70
N LEU A 275 -27.41 -29.07 -36.34
CA LEU A 275 -26.15 -29.69 -36.73
C LEU A 275 -26.29 -30.39 -38.09
N SER A 276 -26.12 -29.65 -39.19
CA SER A 276 -25.60 -30.19 -40.45
C SER A 276 -24.92 -29.09 -41.29
N PRO A 277 -23.74 -29.38 -41.88
CA PRO A 277 -22.85 -28.39 -42.50
C PRO A 277 -23.17 -28.17 -43.98
N THR A 278 -22.77 -27.00 -44.50
CA THR A 278 -22.74 -26.69 -45.94
C THR A 278 -21.29 -26.55 -46.38
N THR A 279 -20.88 -27.32 -47.39
CA THR A 279 -19.61 -27.13 -48.13
C THR A 279 -19.84 -27.44 -49.60
N GLU A 280 -19.46 -26.52 -50.49
CA GLU A 280 -18.73 -26.81 -51.75
C GLU A 280 -18.00 -25.53 -52.26
N LEU A 281 -16.80 -25.74 -52.84
CA LEU A 281 -15.66 -24.84 -53.19
C LEU A 281 -15.68 -24.38 -54.69
N PRO A 282 -14.66 -23.70 -55.35
CA PRO A 282 -13.24 -23.39 -55.00
C PRO A 282 -12.60 -22.03 -55.45
N SER A 283 -11.43 -21.65 -54.89
CA SER A 283 -10.17 -21.24 -55.60
C SER A 283 -9.10 -20.63 -54.66
N SER A 284 -7.83 -20.97 -54.93
CA SER A 284 -6.56 -20.79 -54.13
C SER A 284 -5.69 -19.62 -54.68
N PRO A 285 -4.46 -19.23 -54.21
CA PRO A 285 -3.63 -19.53 -53.00
C PRO A 285 -3.04 -18.28 -52.25
N ALA A 286 -2.21 -18.50 -51.22
CA ALA A 286 -1.56 -17.59 -50.22
C ALA A 286 -0.50 -16.56 -50.73
N PRO A 287 0.05 -15.60 -49.92
CA PRO A 287 1.06 -15.85 -48.84
C PRO A 287 1.00 -14.96 -47.55
N ARG A 288 1.92 -15.24 -46.60
CA ARG A 288 2.12 -14.74 -45.20
C ARG A 288 2.75 -13.30 -45.08
N PRO A 289 3.31 -12.84 -43.92
CA PRO A 289 2.75 -12.42 -42.61
C PRO A 289 3.23 -11.00 -42.15
N SER A 290 2.63 -10.33 -41.15
CA SER A 290 3.31 -9.40 -40.18
C SER A 290 2.36 -8.51 -39.34
N GLY A 291 2.71 -8.26 -38.07
CA GLY A 291 2.42 -7.01 -37.33
C GLY A 291 1.40 -7.06 -36.16
N PRO A 292 1.77 -6.68 -34.91
CA PRO A 292 0.87 -6.60 -33.74
C PRO A 292 0.12 -5.24 -33.66
N PRO A 293 -0.87 -5.07 -32.76
CA PRO A 293 -2.06 -4.22 -32.99
C PRO A 293 -1.92 -2.77 -32.49
N PRO A 294 -2.73 -1.82 -32.99
CA PRO A 294 -2.94 -0.54 -32.30
C PRO A 294 -4.26 -0.50 -31.52
N MET A 295 -4.18 0.08 -30.32
CA MET A 295 -5.27 0.41 -29.38
C MET A 295 -6.10 1.63 -29.81
N PRO A 296 -7.30 1.83 -29.24
CA PRO A 296 -8.31 2.75 -29.75
C PRO A 296 -8.17 4.22 -29.29
N ASN A 297 -8.64 5.10 -30.17
CA ASN A 297 -8.73 6.56 -30.06
C ASN A 297 -9.47 7.07 -28.81
N ARG A 298 -8.92 8.12 -28.16
CA ARG A 298 -9.67 9.11 -27.36
C ARG A 298 -9.62 10.47 -28.06
N PRO A 299 -10.72 11.24 -28.09
CA PRO A 299 -10.77 12.55 -28.71
C PRO A 299 -10.22 13.64 -27.77
N ALA A 300 -9.46 14.59 -28.33
CA ALA A 300 -9.05 15.83 -27.67
C ALA A 300 -9.96 16.98 -28.13
N SER A 301 -10.56 17.70 -27.19
CA SER A 301 -11.30 18.95 -27.43
C SER A 301 -10.88 20.02 -26.41
N SER A 302 -10.71 21.24 -26.92
CA SER A 302 -10.46 22.54 -26.25
C SER A 302 -9.06 22.68 -25.61
N GLY A 303 -8.29 23.76 -25.82
CA GLY A 303 -8.59 25.10 -26.34
C GLY A 303 -8.25 26.15 -25.28
N GLY A 304 -7.45 27.16 -25.65
CA GLY A 304 -7.45 28.47 -24.98
C GLY A 304 -6.29 28.77 -24.02
N ASP A 305 -5.25 29.42 -24.55
CA ASP A 305 -4.89 30.84 -24.35
C ASP A 305 -4.79 31.46 -22.92
N ARG A 306 -3.89 32.45 -22.85
CA ARG A 306 -3.42 33.34 -21.76
C ARG A 306 -2.25 32.77 -20.96
N GLY A 307 -1.15 33.48 -20.76
CA GLY A 307 -0.95 34.94 -20.71
C GLY A 307 -0.27 35.23 -19.39
#